data_AF-A0A0Q8IHP1-F1
#
_entry.id   AF-A0A0Q8IHP1-F1
#
_cell.length_a   1.000
_cell.length_b   1.000
_cell.length_c   1.000
_cell.angle_alpha   90.00
_cell.angle_beta   90.00
_cell.angle_gamma   90.00
#
_symmetry.space_group_name_H-M   'P 1'
#
loop_
_entity.id
_entity.type
_entity.pdbx_description
1 polymer ?
#
loop_
_entity_poly.entity_id
_entity_poly.type
_entity_poly.pdbx_seq_one_letter_code
_entity_poly.pdbx_strand_id
1 'polypeptide(L)' 'MPQRAVEIEDVQYEARRRLRALKIEEWRVREFVTGTPVPDNIRHVAMQIEYAAQAIGRLSPIPADYADDVYWPRVW' A
#
# COMPACT_ATOMS: atom_id res chain seq x y z
N MET A 1 9.79 27.16 -2.32
CA MET A 1 10.47 26.02 -2.96
C MET A 1 9.44 25.34 -3.85
N PRO A 2 9.68 25.12 -5.15
CA PRO A 2 8.76 24.30 -5.95
C PRO A 2 8.73 22.89 -5.33
N GLN A 3 7.53 22.37 -5.11
CA GLN A 3 7.34 21.01 -4.62
C GLN A 3 7.90 20.05 -5.68
N ARG A 4 8.82 19.16 -5.28
CA ARG A 4 9.39 18.15 -6.19
C ARG A 4 8.23 17.36 -6.81
N ALA A 5 8.32 17.09 -8.12
CA ALA A 5 7.36 16.23 -8.79
C ALA A 5 7.30 14.87 -8.09
N VAL A 6 6.09 14.32 -7.94
CA VAL A 6 5.91 12.99 -7.34
C VAL A 6 6.45 11.95 -8.32
N GLU A 7 7.29 11.06 -7.81
CA GLU A 7 7.89 9.96 -8.57
C GLU A 7 7.28 8.62 -8.16
N ILE A 8 7.54 7.58 -8.94
CA ILE A 8 7.00 6.23 -8.68
C ILE A 8 7.48 5.72 -7.31
N GLU A 9 8.70 6.09 -6.92
CA GLU A 9 9.33 5.77 -5.65
C GLU A 9 8.53 6.32 -4.46
N ASP A 10 7.89 7.49 -4.60
CA ASP A 10 7.04 8.10 -3.57
C ASP A 10 5.75 7.29 -3.38
N VAL A 11 5.16 6.82 -4.47
CA VAL A 11 3.99 5.93 -4.47
C VAL A 11 4.33 4.58 -3.83
N GLN A 12 5.49 4.01 -4.18
CA GLN A 12 5.97 2.76 -3.59
C GLN A 12 6.29 2.91 -2.10
N TYR A 13 6.86 4.04 -1.68
CA TYR A 13 7.08 4.34 -0.27
C TYR A 13 5.77 4.36 0.51
N GLU A 14 4.76 5.03 -0.05
CA GLU A 14 3.47 5.14 0.60
C GLU A 14 2.71 3.79 0.66
N ALA A 15 2.81 2.98 -0.39
CA ALA A 15 2.30 1.61 -0.38
C ALA A 15 2.93 0.79 0.75
N ARG A 16 4.27 0.86 0.90
CA ARG A 16 4.99 0.21 2.02
C ARG A 16 4.55 0.74 3.38
N ARG A 17 4.33 2.05 3.52
CA ARG A 17 3.83 2.66 4.76
C ARG A 17 2.46 2.09 5.14
N ARG A 18 1.52 2.00 4.19
CA ARG A 18 0.18 1.43 4.42
C ARG A 18 0.23 -0.07 4.74
N LEU A 19 1.06 -0.84 4.04
CA LEU A 19 1.28 -2.27 4.33
C LEU A 19 1.84 -2.50 5.74
N ARG A 20 2.77 -1.64 6.19
CA ARG A 20 3.27 -1.66 7.58
C ARG A 20 2.17 -1.34 8.59
N ALA A 21 1.27 -0.41 8.29
CA ALA A 21 0.14 -0.11 9.18
C ALA A 21 -0.82 -1.31 9.34
N LEU A 22 -0.92 -2.17 8.33
CA LEU A 22 -1.65 -3.45 8.40
C LEU A 22 -0.89 -4.56 9.14
N LYS A 23 0.36 -4.33 9.55
CA LYS A 23 1.25 -5.34 10.16
C LYS A 23 1.42 -6.58 9.28
N ILE A 24 1.49 -6.40 7.96
CA ILE A 24 1.48 -7.52 7.02
C ILE A 24 2.68 -8.45 7.21
N GLU A 25 3.83 -7.92 7.63
CA GLU A 25 5.03 -8.70 7.90
C GLU A 25 4.82 -9.59 9.15
N GLU A 26 4.24 -9.04 10.22
CA GLU A 26 3.94 -9.77 11.44
C GLU A 26 2.88 -10.86 11.19
N TRP A 27 1.88 -10.59 10.35
CA TRP A 27 0.90 -11.59 9.92
C TRP A 27 1.57 -12.74 9.16
N ARG A 28 2.49 -12.44 8.23
CA ARG A 28 3.26 -13.45 7.49
C ARG A 28 4.18 -14.26 8.40
N VAL A 29 4.84 -13.62 9.36
CA VAL A 29 5.67 -14.31 10.37
C VAL A 29 4.81 -15.26 11.21
N ARG A 30 3.65 -14.81 11.67
CA ARG A 30 2.71 -15.66 12.41
C ARG A 30 2.27 -16.86 11.57
N GLU A 31 1.90 -16.66 10.31
CA GLU A 31 1.52 -17.74 9.40
C GLU A 31 2.65 -18.75 9.24
N PHE A 32 3.87 -18.28 9.01
CA PHE A 32 5.05 -19.14 8.90
C PHE A 32 5.32 -19.96 10.17
N VAL A 33 5.21 -19.35 11.36
CA VAL A 33 5.50 -20.03 12.63
C VAL A 33 4.37 -20.96 13.07
N THR A 34 3.12 -20.59 12.84
CA THR A 34 1.94 -21.28 13.42
C THR A 34 1.16 -22.12 12.42
N GLY A 35 1.41 -21.97 11.11
CA GLY A 35 0.60 -22.53 10.04
C GLY A 35 -0.80 -21.93 9.93
N THR A 36 -1.17 -20.96 10.78
CA THR A 36 -2.47 -20.30 10.71
C THR A 36 -2.44 -19.23 9.63
N PRO A 37 -3.31 -19.29 8.61
CA PRO A 37 -3.24 -18.36 7.50
C PRO A 37 -3.50 -16.91 7.91
N VAL A 38 -2.94 -15.96 7.16
CA VAL A 38 -3.30 -14.55 7.28
C VAL A 38 -4.81 -14.39 7.05
N PRO A 39 -5.53 -13.62 7.88
CA PRO A 39 -6.95 -13.36 7.68
C PRO A 39 -7.22 -12.82 6.28
N ASP A 40 -8.25 -13.35 5.62
CA ASP A 40 -8.52 -13.03 4.21
C ASP A 40 -8.76 -11.54 3.97
N ASN A 41 -9.39 -10.84 4.92
CA ASN A 41 -9.57 -9.39 4.85
C ASN A 41 -8.22 -8.65 4.82
N ILE A 42 -7.26 -9.05 5.64
CA ILE A 42 -5.92 -8.45 5.67
C ILE A 42 -5.17 -8.75 4.37
N ARG A 43 -5.24 -10.00 3.89
CA ARG A 43 -4.62 -10.40 2.62
C ARG A 43 -5.20 -9.62 1.44
N HIS A 44 -6.52 -9.45 1.40
CA HIS A 44 -7.20 -8.69 0.34
C HIS A 44 -6.86 -7.21 0.36
N VAL A 45 -6.84 -6.55 1.53
CA VAL A 45 -6.46 -5.13 1.61
C VAL A 45 -4.99 -4.95 1.21
N ALA A 46 -4.08 -5.84 1.62
CA ALA A 46 -2.69 -5.79 1.18
C ALA A 46 -2.55 -5.88 -0.34
N MET A 47 -3.27 -6.82 -0.98
CA MET A 47 -3.31 -6.94 -2.44
C MET A 47 -3.86 -5.68 -3.12
N GLN A 48 -4.91 -5.08 -2.56
CA GLN A 48 -5.48 -3.84 -3.08
C GLN A 48 -4.52 -2.64 -2.96
N ILE A 49 -3.72 -2.56 -1.89
CA ILE A 49 -2.68 -1.53 -1.74
C ILE A 49 -1.63 -1.68 -2.82
N GLU A 50 -1.16 -2.91 -3.07
CA GLU A 50 -0.17 -3.18 -4.12
C GLU A 50 -0.72 -2.83 -5.52
N TYR A 51 -1.99 -3.17 -5.78
CA TYR A 51 -2.65 -2.82 -7.04
C TYR A 51 -2.82 -1.31 -7.22
N ALA A 52 -3.26 -0.61 -6.17
CA ALA A 52 -3.39 0.85 -6.17
C ALA A 52 -2.05 1.52 -6.47
N ALA A 53 -0.96 1.07 -5.84
CA ALA A 53 0.38 1.60 -6.09
C ALA A 53 0.81 1.45 -7.55
N GLN A 54 0.52 0.30 -8.17
CA GLN A 54 0.80 0.08 -9.59
C GLN A 54 -0.05 0.98 -10.50
N ALA A 55 -1.33 1.20 -10.16
CA ALA A 55 -2.21 2.05 -10.95
C ALA A 55 -1.80 3.53 -10.85
N ILE A 56 -1.58 4.03 -9.63
CA ILE A 56 -1.14 5.40 -9.36
C ILE A 56 0.21 5.68 -10.04
N GLY A 57 1.17 4.75 -9.94
CA GLY A 57 2.51 4.89 -10.54
C GLY A 57 2.52 4.93 -12.08
N ARG A 58 1.41 4.60 -12.75
CA ARG A 58 1.26 4.73 -14.22
C ARG A 58 0.70 6.08 -14.64
N LEU A 59 0.26 6.93 -13.72
CA LEU A 59 -0.26 8.25 -14.02
C LEU A 59 0.87 9.20 -14.43
N SER A 60 0.63 10.04 -15.44
CA SER A 60 1.60 11.03 -15.92
C SER A 60 0.90 12.38 -16.12
N PRO A 61 1.15 13.38 -15.27
CA PRO A 61 1.96 13.30 -14.04
C PRO A 61 1.26 12.49 -12.94
N ILE A 62 2.04 11.97 -11.97
CA ILE A 62 1.47 11.41 -10.74
C ILE A 62 0.83 12.57 -9.95
N PRO A 63 -0.40 12.43 -9.42
CA PRO A 63 -1.05 13.48 -8.65
C PRO A 63 -0.24 13.89 -7.41
N ALA A 64 -0.20 15.19 -7.08
CA ALA A 64 0.53 15.68 -5.92
C ALA A 64 -0.09 15.20 -4.58
N ASP A 65 -1.37 14.88 -4.61
CA ASP A 65 -2.21 14.35 -3.54
C ASP A 65 -2.34 12.82 -3.59
N TYR A 66 -1.42 12.11 -4.26
CA TYR A 66 -1.45 10.65 -4.41
C TYR A 66 -1.60 9.87 -3.09
N ALA A 67 -1.25 10.48 -1.95
CA ALA A 67 -1.34 9.88 -0.62
C ALA A 67 -2.76 9.96 -0.02
N ASP A 68 -3.69 10.67 -0.64
CA ASP A 68 -5.06 10.80 -0.17
C ASP A 68 -5.82 9.46 -0.30
N ASP A 69 -6.63 9.13 0.70
CA ASP A 69 -7.37 7.86 0.78
C ASP A 69 -8.41 7.66 -0.33
N VAL A 70 -8.61 8.64 -1.22
CA VAL A 70 -9.39 8.45 -2.46
C VAL A 70 -8.70 7.49 -3.44
N TYR A 71 -7.37 7.42 -3.40
CA TYR A 71 -6.58 6.55 -4.28
C TYR A 71 -6.30 5.15 -3.70
N TRP A 72 -6.54 4.96 -2.40
CA TRP A 72 -6.16 3.75 -1.67
C TRP A 72 -7.38 2.99 -1.15
N PRO A 73 -7.28 1.67 -0.93
CA PRO A 73 -8.38 0.91 -0.33
C PRO A 73 -8.67 1.40 1.08
N ARG A 74 -9.96 1.59 1.39
CA ARG A 74 -10.42 1.95 2.74
C ARG A 74 -10.40 0.72 3.63
N VAL A 75 -9.75 0.83 4.78
CA VAL A 75 -9.83 -0.15 5.86
C VAL A 75 -10.98 0.29 6.76
N TRP A 76 -12.04 -0.54 6.89
CA TRP A 76 -13.20 -0.27 7.75
C TRP A 76 -13.08 -1.08 9.03
#